data_AF-A0A7C3G6V7-F1
#
_entry.id   AF-A0A7C3G6V7-F1
#
_cell.length_a   1.000
_cell.length_b   1.000
_cell.length_c   1.000
_cell.angle_alpha   90.00
_cell.angle_beta   90.00
_cell.angle_gamma   90.00
#
_symmetry.space_group_name_H-M   'P 1'
#
loop_
_entity.id
_entity.type
_entity.pdbx_description
1 polymer ?
#
loop_
_entity_poly.entity_id
_entity_poly.type
_entity_poly.pdbx_seq_one_letter_code
_entity_poly.pdbx_strand_id
1 'polypeptide(L)'
;MLANEWPGQASHEALKAGAIAIRTFGWRSLGCGAIWGYRSIGGIDYRIEHNISQRYWLPSGSQNPILTQHNAAVNATAEMILRNRTTYNYICAKYKADCGNPTAEGPDEPGTLVGVPDPVDRDNGGHYLSGLSQNGSHAWELSGYMGAAPWDYRQILSHYYAQTTMSGLAFNRWAWLDVDTTGGVRYTGGSGEQYYGSRAHTPLAMHTGRGYVVPFYIQNTSAYSWNNTGAYPERLSYHWYDSQDNLVTWNGLRTELGINEVYLTQDIALQARVVAPFQPGSYTLKWDMVSAGDEADLWFSMQYGGWNTQDITVDVQSSTDITYLPYVLNRTGWTSVVSIQNQQGYFVSADVTYITANGFTDDSLSYSIFPYGIINVVPAVGFGGSAWVAAGGDVMVTVSPAPKQSYVPLALGNY
;
A
#
# COMPACT_ATOMS: atom_id res chain seq x y z
N MET A 1 -15.52 -0.14 27.71
CA MET A 1 -15.24 -1.34 26.91
C MET A 1 -13.89 -1.22 26.23
N LEU A 2 -13.71 -0.30 25.27
CA LEU A 2 -12.43 -0.17 24.55
C LEU A 2 -11.20 -0.10 25.47
N ALA A 3 -11.19 0.75 26.50
CA ALA A 3 -10.08 0.84 27.46
C ALA A 3 -9.80 -0.46 28.25
N ASN A 4 -10.77 -1.37 28.36
CA ASN A 4 -10.59 -2.66 29.06
C ASN A 4 -10.17 -3.78 28.10
N GLU A 5 -10.61 -3.71 26.84
CA GLU A 5 -10.30 -4.69 25.79
C GLU A 5 -8.97 -4.39 25.12
N TRP A 6 -8.69 -3.11 24.84
CA TRP A 6 -7.39 -2.60 24.39
C TRP A 6 -6.76 -1.78 25.53
N PRO A 7 -6.31 -2.43 26.63
CA PRO A 7 -5.83 -1.72 27.82
C PRO A 7 -4.38 -1.21 27.70
N GLY A 8 -3.67 -1.62 26.64
CA GLY A 8 -2.22 -1.46 26.48
C GLY A 8 -1.78 -0.35 25.52
N GLN A 9 -0.59 -0.54 24.94
CA GLN A 9 0.17 0.39 24.08
C GLN A 9 -0.48 0.68 22.71
N ALA A 10 -1.68 0.14 22.48
CA ALA A 10 -2.46 0.36 21.26
C ALA A 10 -2.52 1.84 20.90
N SER A 11 -2.05 2.13 19.69
CA SER A 11 -2.12 3.43 19.05
C SER A 11 -3.46 3.61 18.35
N HIS A 12 -3.58 4.69 17.59
CA HIS A 12 -4.88 5.20 17.16
C HIS A 12 -5.65 4.26 16.23
N GLU A 13 -4.98 3.49 15.39
CA GLU A 13 -5.60 2.66 14.35
C GLU A 13 -6.11 1.33 14.92
N ALA A 14 -5.36 0.68 15.81
CA ALA A 14 -5.82 -0.49 16.55
C ALA A 14 -7.00 -0.13 17.46
N LEU A 15 -6.98 1.04 18.11
CA LEU A 15 -8.10 1.52 18.91
C LEU A 15 -9.36 1.78 18.07
N LYS A 16 -9.22 2.31 16.85
CA LYS A 16 -10.33 2.47 15.90
C LYS A 16 -10.90 1.11 15.46
N ALA A 17 -10.03 0.17 15.11
CA ALA A 17 -10.43 -1.19 14.73
C ALA A 17 -11.18 -1.87 15.89
N GLY A 18 -10.64 -1.80 17.11
CA GLY A 18 -11.27 -2.31 18.31
C GLY A 18 -12.62 -1.65 18.62
N ALA A 19 -12.72 -0.32 18.48
CA ALA A 19 -13.99 0.40 18.68
C ALA A 19 -15.08 -0.10 17.72
N ILE A 20 -14.74 -0.30 16.45
CA ILE A 20 -15.67 -0.80 15.43
C ILE A 20 -16.04 -2.27 15.67
N ALA A 21 -15.08 -3.11 16.06
CA ALA A 21 -15.33 -4.52 16.36
C ALA A 21 -16.27 -4.66 17.58
N ILE A 22 -15.99 -3.93 18.66
CA ILE A 22 -16.85 -3.87 19.86
C ILE A 22 -18.26 -3.41 19.50
N ARG A 23 -18.39 -2.31 18.74
CA ARG A 23 -19.69 -1.77 18.31
C ARG A 23 -20.45 -2.76 17.44
N THR A 24 -19.79 -3.34 16.44
CA THR A 24 -20.38 -4.30 15.51
C THR A 24 -20.89 -5.52 16.24
N PHE A 25 -20.06 -6.11 17.11
CA PHE A 25 -20.45 -7.27 17.89
C PHE A 25 -21.65 -6.96 18.81
N GLY A 26 -21.64 -5.81 19.50
CA GLY A 26 -22.71 -5.43 20.41
C GLY A 26 -24.07 -5.10 19.76
N TRP A 27 -24.11 -4.89 18.44
CA TRP A 27 -25.34 -4.61 17.68
C TRP A 27 -25.90 -5.85 16.96
N ARG A 28 -25.18 -6.98 16.96
CA ARG A 28 -25.63 -8.21 16.32
C ARG A 28 -26.84 -8.79 17.06
N SER A 29 -27.69 -9.55 16.35
CA SER A 29 -28.71 -10.40 16.96
C SER A 29 -28.08 -11.74 17.41
N LEU A 30 -28.69 -12.45 18.36
CA LEU A 30 -28.19 -13.72 18.89
C LEU A 30 -27.59 -14.69 17.86
N GLY A 31 -26.37 -15.14 18.15
CA GLY A 31 -25.51 -15.98 17.33
C GLY A 31 -24.05 -15.69 17.71
N CYS A 32 -23.08 -16.29 17.03
CA CYS A 32 -21.66 -15.92 17.21
C CYS A 32 -21.10 -16.14 18.64
N GLY A 33 -21.62 -17.12 19.38
CA GLY A 33 -21.22 -17.39 20.77
C GLY A 33 -21.57 -16.27 21.76
N ALA A 34 -22.44 -15.33 21.37
CA ALA A 34 -22.95 -14.30 22.26
C ALA A 34 -23.93 -14.90 23.29
N ILE A 35 -23.70 -14.60 24.57
CA ILE A 35 -24.54 -14.95 25.70
C ILE A 35 -25.22 -13.67 26.21
N TRP A 36 -26.49 -13.79 26.59
CA TRP A 36 -27.22 -12.70 27.23
C TRP A 36 -26.70 -12.38 28.62
N GLY A 37 -26.51 -11.09 28.88
CA GLY A 37 -26.35 -10.55 30.23
C GLY A 37 -27.05 -9.21 30.39
N TYR A 38 -27.20 -8.79 31.64
CA TYR A 38 -27.62 -7.45 32.00
C TYR A 38 -26.52 -6.78 32.83
N ARG A 39 -26.35 -5.48 32.64
CA ARG A 39 -25.48 -4.63 33.45
C ARG A 39 -26.16 -3.33 33.81
N SER A 40 -26.20 -3.06 35.11
CA SER A 40 -26.72 -1.81 35.64
C SER A 40 -25.61 -0.76 35.67
N ILE A 41 -25.80 0.36 34.96
CA ILE A 41 -24.90 1.53 34.97
C ILE A 41 -25.75 2.73 35.38
N GLY A 42 -25.42 3.37 36.51
CA GLY A 42 -26.19 4.51 37.00
C GLY A 42 -27.67 4.21 37.27
N GLY A 43 -28.02 2.95 37.56
CA GLY A 43 -29.41 2.51 37.79
C GLY A 43 -30.21 2.18 36.53
N ILE A 44 -29.59 2.22 35.35
CA ILE A 44 -30.19 1.79 34.08
C ILE A 44 -29.61 0.43 33.71
N ASP A 45 -30.49 -0.54 33.45
CA ASP A 45 -30.09 -1.86 32.98
C ASP A 45 -29.86 -1.85 31.46
N TYR A 46 -28.61 -2.04 31.08
CA TYR A 46 -28.20 -2.22 29.71
C TYR A 46 -28.15 -3.71 29.39
N ARG A 47 -28.89 -4.09 28.35
CA ARG A 47 -28.76 -5.41 27.72
C ARG A 47 -27.39 -5.50 27.08
N ILE A 48 -26.60 -6.50 27.46
CA ILE A 48 -25.28 -6.75 26.86
C ILE A 48 -25.23 -8.15 26.28
N GLU A 49 -24.56 -8.26 25.13
CA GLU A 49 -24.17 -9.52 24.52
C GLU A 49 -22.68 -9.72 24.80
N HIS A 50 -22.29 -10.87 25.35
CA HIS A 50 -20.89 -11.17 25.67
C HIS A 50 -20.55 -12.63 25.35
N ASN A 51 -19.33 -12.91 24.91
CA ASN A 51 -18.91 -14.26 24.55
C ASN A 51 -17.99 -14.92 25.59
N ILE A 52 -18.14 -14.57 26.88
CA ILE A 52 -17.27 -14.95 28.03
C ILE A 52 -15.78 -14.59 27.94
N SER A 53 -15.23 -14.35 26.74
CA SER A 53 -13.85 -13.88 26.51
C SER A 53 -13.73 -12.36 26.53
N GLN A 54 -14.77 -11.65 26.10
CA GLN A 54 -14.82 -10.18 26.10
C GLN A 54 -15.05 -9.64 27.52
N ARG A 55 -14.17 -8.74 27.97
CA ARG A 55 -14.29 -7.97 29.21
C ARG A 55 -15.30 -6.80 29.07
N TYR A 56 -16.58 -7.12 28.92
CA TYR A 56 -17.70 -6.17 29.05
C TYR A 56 -17.84 -5.49 30.44
N TRP A 57 -16.91 -5.73 31.37
CA TRP A 57 -16.99 -5.29 32.75
C TRP A 57 -16.76 -3.78 32.90
N LEU A 58 -17.75 -3.08 33.48
CA LEU A 58 -17.56 -1.93 34.35
C LEU A 58 -17.71 -2.43 35.82
N PRO A 59 -17.10 -1.77 36.81
CA PRO A 59 -16.15 -2.42 37.71
C PRO A 59 -16.79 -3.21 38.85
N SER A 60 -16.33 -4.44 39.03
CA SER A 60 -16.02 -4.98 40.35
C SER A 60 -14.50 -5.12 40.45
N GLY A 61 -13.81 -3.97 40.60
CA GLY A 61 -12.36 -3.86 40.83
C GLY A 61 -11.51 -3.63 39.57
N SER A 62 -11.02 -2.40 39.42
CA SER A 62 -9.95 -1.96 38.48
C SER A 62 -10.30 -1.89 36.98
N GLN A 63 -11.12 -0.91 36.60
CA GLN A 63 -11.22 -0.44 35.22
C GLN A 63 -9.90 0.22 34.79
N ASN A 64 -9.44 -0.02 33.56
CA ASN A 64 -8.29 0.70 33.02
C ASN A 64 -8.64 2.17 32.75
N PRO A 65 -7.67 3.10 32.89
CA PRO A 65 -7.92 4.51 32.65
C PRO A 65 -8.38 4.76 31.22
N ILE A 66 -9.47 5.53 31.07
CA ILE A 66 -9.94 5.99 29.76
C ILE A 66 -9.05 7.16 29.32
N LEU A 67 -8.05 6.85 28.52
CA LEU A 67 -7.19 7.85 27.86
C LEU A 67 -7.90 8.61 26.74
N THR A 68 -7.44 9.82 26.42
CA THR A 68 -7.97 10.67 25.33
C THR A 68 -8.05 9.95 23.99
N GLN A 69 -7.06 9.13 23.67
CA GLN A 69 -7.01 8.35 22.43
C GLN A 69 -8.16 7.35 22.27
N HIS A 70 -8.69 6.81 23.37
CA HIS A 70 -9.87 5.95 23.33
C HIS A 70 -11.10 6.72 22.87
N ASN A 71 -11.34 7.90 23.47
CA ASN A 71 -12.46 8.75 23.08
C ASN A 71 -12.31 9.25 21.64
N ALA A 72 -11.10 9.62 21.23
CA ALA A 72 -10.81 10.03 19.86
C ALA A 72 -11.11 8.92 18.86
N ALA A 73 -10.69 7.68 19.12
CA ALA A 73 -10.95 6.53 18.25
C ALA A 73 -12.45 6.20 18.14
N VAL A 74 -13.18 6.24 19.26
CA VAL A 74 -14.64 6.00 19.28
C VAL A 74 -15.37 7.08 18.47
N ASN A 75 -15.02 8.35 18.67
CA ASN A 75 -15.65 9.47 17.97
C ASN A 75 -15.32 9.46 16.46
N ALA A 76 -14.07 9.21 16.09
CA ALA A 76 -13.64 9.17 14.69
C ALA A 76 -14.30 8.04 13.89
N THR A 77 -14.83 7.01 14.57
CA THR A 77 -15.45 5.84 13.94
C THR A 77 -16.94 5.71 14.25
N ALA A 78 -17.61 6.75 14.76
CA ALA A 78 -18.94 6.65 15.35
C ALA A 78 -19.99 5.97 14.44
N GLU A 79 -19.93 6.22 13.13
CA GLU A 79 -20.87 5.68 12.13
C GLU A 79 -20.39 4.37 11.47
N MET A 80 -19.20 3.90 11.83
CA MET A 80 -18.58 2.74 11.20
C MET A 80 -19.02 1.43 11.84
N ILE A 81 -19.47 0.53 10.97
CA ILE A 81 -20.00 -0.78 11.31
C ILE A 81 -19.60 -1.76 10.20
N LEU A 82 -19.29 -3.00 10.60
CA LEU A 82 -19.05 -4.10 9.66
C LEU A 82 -20.32 -4.92 9.46
N ARG A 83 -20.69 -5.13 8.21
CA ARG A 83 -21.83 -5.98 7.82
C ARG A 83 -21.38 -7.08 6.88
N ASN A 84 -22.07 -8.21 6.95
CA ASN A 84 -21.87 -9.30 6.02
C ASN A 84 -22.32 -8.82 4.64
N ARG A 85 -21.50 -9.03 3.61
CA ARG A 85 -21.80 -8.54 2.26
C ARG A 85 -23.10 -9.11 1.68
N THR A 86 -23.37 -10.37 1.94
CA THR A 86 -24.49 -11.09 1.33
C THR A 86 -25.78 -10.85 2.10
N THR A 87 -25.73 -10.92 3.44
CA THR A 87 -26.93 -10.83 4.29
C THR A 87 -27.20 -9.44 4.85
N TYR A 88 -26.21 -8.54 4.78
CA TYR A 88 -26.22 -7.20 5.37
C TYR A 88 -26.43 -7.16 6.89
N ASN A 89 -26.41 -8.31 7.56
CA ASN A 89 -26.42 -8.40 9.02
C ASN A 89 -25.07 -7.96 9.60
N TYR A 90 -25.04 -7.45 10.83
CA TYR A 90 -23.80 -7.20 11.56
C TYR A 90 -22.97 -8.49 11.62
N ILE A 91 -21.68 -8.45 11.32
CA ILE A 91 -20.83 -9.65 11.33
C ILE A 91 -20.50 -10.14 12.76
N CYS A 92 -19.97 -11.35 12.84
CA CYS A 92 -19.42 -11.96 14.01
C CYS A 92 -18.04 -11.37 14.28
N ALA A 93 -18.00 -10.10 14.72
CA ALA A 93 -16.78 -9.35 14.97
C ALA A 93 -16.09 -9.81 16.27
N LYS A 94 -15.70 -11.10 16.33
CA LYS A 94 -14.93 -11.67 17.43
C LYS A 94 -13.52 -11.10 17.43
N TYR A 95 -13.01 -10.85 18.61
CA TYR A 95 -11.64 -10.42 18.84
C TYR A 95 -11.09 -11.13 20.08
N LYS A 96 -9.79 -11.34 20.09
CA LYS A 96 -9.02 -12.03 21.15
C LYS A 96 -7.67 -11.36 21.31
N ALA A 97 -7.02 -11.57 22.45
CA ALA A 97 -5.66 -11.04 22.68
C ALA A 97 -4.74 -11.39 21.52
N ASP A 98 -4.73 -12.69 21.19
CA ASP A 98 -3.89 -13.31 20.17
C ASP A 98 -4.71 -14.35 19.40
N CYS A 99 -4.50 -14.42 18.08
CA CYS A 99 -5.20 -15.36 17.20
C CYS A 99 -4.28 -16.38 16.52
N GLY A 100 -2.95 -16.21 16.64
CA GLY A 100 -1.95 -17.04 15.98
C GLY A 100 -1.78 -16.70 14.49
N ASN A 101 -0.80 -17.34 13.86
CA ASN A 101 -0.46 -17.14 12.45
C ASN A 101 -0.37 -18.49 11.68
N PRO A 102 -1.34 -18.81 10.81
CA PRO A 102 -2.53 -18.02 10.48
C PRO A 102 -3.56 -18.01 11.62
N THR A 103 -4.52 -17.10 11.58
CA THR A 103 -5.69 -17.15 12.47
C THR A 103 -6.56 -18.37 12.18
N ALA A 104 -7.38 -18.82 13.13
CA ALA A 104 -8.28 -19.96 12.92
C ALA A 104 -9.57 -19.56 12.18
N GLU A 105 -10.16 -20.51 11.47
CA GLU A 105 -11.54 -20.39 11.00
C GLU A 105 -12.53 -20.41 12.19
N GLY A 106 -13.59 -19.59 12.10
CA GLY A 106 -14.63 -19.47 13.11
C GLY A 106 -15.92 -20.17 12.68
N PRO A 107 -16.35 -21.26 13.36
CA PRO A 107 -17.58 -21.99 13.00
C PRO A 107 -18.86 -21.15 13.19
N ASP A 108 -18.76 -20.09 13.97
CA ASP A 108 -19.82 -19.15 14.29
C ASP A 108 -20.32 -18.31 13.09
N GLU A 109 -19.42 -17.98 12.16
CA GLU A 109 -19.76 -17.32 10.90
C GLU A 109 -18.65 -17.55 9.86
N PRO A 110 -18.57 -18.76 9.27
CA PRO A 110 -17.42 -19.20 8.48
C PRO A 110 -17.08 -18.27 7.30
N GLY A 111 -18.06 -17.58 6.72
CA GLY A 111 -17.82 -16.65 5.60
C GLY A 111 -17.12 -15.34 5.98
N THR A 112 -17.15 -14.95 7.26
CA THR A 112 -16.50 -13.71 7.75
C THR A 112 -15.32 -13.98 8.68
N LEU A 113 -15.38 -15.10 9.41
CA LEU A 113 -14.29 -15.61 10.25
C LEU A 113 -13.53 -16.70 9.50
N VAL A 114 -12.87 -16.31 8.42
CA VAL A 114 -11.94 -17.20 7.70
C VAL A 114 -10.54 -17.09 8.32
N GLY A 115 -9.76 -18.17 8.25
CA GLY A 115 -8.37 -18.11 8.66
C GLY A 115 -7.56 -17.24 7.70
N VAL A 116 -6.78 -16.31 8.25
CA VAL A 116 -5.93 -15.37 7.47
C VAL A 116 -4.49 -15.38 7.99
N PRO A 117 -3.48 -15.16 7.12
CA PRO A 117 -2.09 -15.06 7.56
C PRO A 117 -1.90 -13.86 8.48
N ASP A 118 -1.30 -14.02 9.66
CA ASP A 118 -1.03 -12.92 10.60
C ASP A 118 0.47 -12.81 10.90
N PRO A 119 1.33 -12.52 9.91
CA PRO A 119 2.79 -12.61 10.05
C PRO A 119 3.41 -11.64 11.05
N VAL A 120 2.67 -10.65 11.54
CA VAL A 120 3.13 -9.86 12.69
C VAL A 120 3.23 -10.71 13.95
N ASP A 121 2.42 -11.76 14.10
CA ASP A 121 2.54 -12.71 15.20
C ASP A 121 3.73 -13.66 14.97
N ARG A 122 4.79 -13.47 15.76
CA ARG A 122 5.98 -14.32 15.70
C ARG A 122 5.75 -15.65 16.40
N ASP A 123 5.01 -15.63 17.49
CA ASP A 123 4.94 -16.74 18.43
C ASP A 123 3.79 -17.65 18.03
N ASN A 124 4.07 -18.53 17.07
CA ASN A 124 3.13 -19.53 16.57
C ASN A 124 2.85 -20.67 17.58
N GLY A 125 2.80 -20.34 18.88
CA GLY A 125 2.80 -21.24 20.04
C GLY A 125 1.54 -22.10 20.22
N GLY A 126 0.71 -22.25 19.17
CA GLY A 126 -0.39 -23.21 19.13
C GLY A 126 -1.77 -22.68 19.53
N HIS A 127 -1.93 -21.38 19.80
CA HIS A 127 -3.23 -20.76 20.10
C HIS A 127 -3.85 -20.14 18.85
N TYR A 128 -4.52 -20.97 18.05
CA TYR A 128 -5.23 -20.54 16.85
C TYR A 128 -6.68 -20.19 17.20
N LEU A 129 -6.99 -18.89 17.21
CA LEU A 129 -8.34 -18.38 17.46
C LEU A 129 -8.84 -17.59 16.25
N SER A 130 -10.16 -17.53 16.10
CA SER A 130 -10.81 -16.83 14.99
C SER A 130 -11.10 -15.38 15.33
N GLY A 131 -11.02 -14.53 14.30
CA GLY A 131 -11.32 -13.11 14.37
C GLY A 131 -10.10 -12.23 14.55
N LEU A 132 -10.33 -11.01 15.03
CA LEU A 132 -9.31 -9.96 15.17
C LEU A 132 -8.35 -10.22 16.33
N SER A 133 -7.06 -10.29 16.04
CA SER A 133 -6.00 -10.29 17.05
C SER A 133 -5.80 -8.87 17.59
N GLN A 134 -5.90 -8.69 18.91
CA GLN A 134 -5.72 -7.38 19.55
C GLN A 134 -4.25 -6.97 19.49
N ASN A 135 -3.33 -7.87 19.84
CA ASN A 135 -1.90 -7.61 19.75
C ASN A 135 -1.44 -7.50 18.29
N GLY A 136 -1.97 -8.34 17.39
CA GLY A 136 -1.71 -8.22 15.95
C GLY A 136 -2.19 -6.89 15.38
N SER A 137 -3.39 -6.41 15.75
CA SER A 137 -3.89 -5.10 15.33
C SER A 137 -2.97 -3.95 15.76
N HIS A 138 -2.37 -4.04 16.95
CA HIS A 138 -1.39 -3.05 17.41
C HIS A 138 -0.06 -3.17 16.66
N ALA A 139 0.36 -4.39 16.34
CA ALA A 139 1.59 -4.62 15.61
C ALA A 139 1.55 -4.08 14.17
N TRP A 140 0.40 -4.21 13.49
CA TRP A 140 0.18 -3.71 12.13
C TRP A 140 0.28 -2.18 12.01
N GLU A 141 -0.12 -1.43 13.04
CA GLU A 141 -0.11 0.05 13.04
C GLU A 141 1.24 0.65 13.50
N LEU A 142 2.21 -0.17 13.92
CA LEU A 142 3.48 0.34 14.41
C LEU A 142 4.20 1.14 13.32
N SER A 143 4.73 2.30 13.70
CA SER A 143 5.39 3.25 12.81
C SER A 143 6.67 3.81 13.43
N GLY A 144 7.35 4.74 12.74
CA GLY A 144 8.51 5.47 13.29
C GLY A 144 9.86 4.76 13.18
N TYR A 145 9.91 3.57 12.57
CA TYR A 145 11.17 2.90 12.21
C TYR A 145 11.39 2.92 10.69
N MET A 146 12.63 2.67 10.31
CA MET A 146 13.08 2.68 8.93
C MET A 146 12.31 1.63 8.10
N GLY A 147 11.64 2.07 7.04
CA GLY A 147 10.83 1.20 6.18
C GLY A 147 9.54 0.71 6.83
N ALA A 148 9.05 1.35 7.90
CA ALA A 148 7.72 1.05 8.44
C ALA A 148 6.63 1.33 7.38
N ALA A 149 5.61 0.47 7.35
CA ALA A 149 4.44 0.62 6.49
C ALA A 149 3.16 0.38 7.32
N PRO A 150 2.84 1.28 8.25
CA PRO A 150 1.74 1.09 9.18
C PRO A 150 0.40 0.97 8.45
N TRP A 151 -0.44 0.05 8.91
CA TRP A 151 -1.81 -0.09 8.41
C TRP A 151 -2.75 0.89 9.07
N ASP A 152 -3.80 1.30 8.35
CA ASP A 152 -4.96 1.91 8.98
C ASP A 152 -5.95 0.87 9.49
N TYR A 153 -6.88 1.35 10.32
CA TYR A 153 -7.93 0.51 10.89
C TYR A 153 -8.78 -0.21 9.83
N ARG A 154 -8.95 0.34 8.62
CA ARG A 154 -9.74 -0.31 7.56
C ARG A 154 -9.01 -1.51 6.99
N GLN A 155 -7.70 -1.38 6.74
CA GLN A 155 -6.85 -2.50 6.37
C GLN A 155 -6.89 -3.60 7.44
N ILE A 156 -6.67 -3.25 8.72
CA ILE A 156 -6.76 -4.18 9.85
C ILE A 156 -8.10 -4.93 9.83
N LEU A 157 -9.23 -4.21 9.79
CA LEU A 157 -10.54 -4.86 9.84
C LEU A 157 -10.84 -5.74 8.61
N SER A 158 -10.43 -5.31 7.41
CA SER A 158 -10.65 -6.07 6.18
C SER A 158 -9.76 -7.30 6.07
N HIS A 159 -8.60 -7.27 6.74
CA HIS A 159 -7.68 -8.40 6.87
C HIS A 159 -8.28 -9.49 7.76
N TYR A 160 -8.69 -9.14 8.98
CA TYR A 160 -9.21 -10.12 9.95
C TYR A 160 -10.67 -10.55 9.71
N TYR A 161 -11.46 -9.77 8.98
CA TYR A 161 -12.87 -10.08 8.69
C TYR A 161 -13.16 -10.08 7.19
N ALA A 162 -13.36 -11.28 6.65
CA ALA A 162 -13.68 -11.48 5.24
C ALA A 162 -15.13 -11.16 4.89
N GLN A 163 -15.39 -10.98 3.59
CA GLN A 163 -16.75 -10.76 3.04
C GLN A 163 -17.52 -9.64 3.74
N THR A 164 -16.80 -8.60 4.18
CA THR A 164 -17.38 -7.48 4.91
C THR A 164 -17.69 -6.30 4.00
N THR A 165 -18.78 -5.61 4.32
CA THR A 165 -19.01 -4.24 3.88
C THR A 165 -18.77 -3.32 5.06
N MET A 166 -18.09 -2.22 4.80
CA MET A 166 -17.89 -1.16 5.76
C MET A 166 -18.73 0.03 5.31
N SER A 167 -19.54 0.58 6.22
CA SER A 167 -20.39 1.72 5.89
C SER A 167 -19.57 2.86 5.26
N GLY A 168 -19.96 3.31 4.07
CA GLY A 168 -19.35 4.44 3.38
C GLY A 168 -17.98 4.20 2.73
N LEU A 169 -17.57 2.94 2.48
CA LEU A 169 -16.24 2.64 1.91
C LEU A 169 -16.27 1.73 0.67
N ALA A 170 -15.21 1.87 -0.13
CA ALA A 170 -14.88 1.10 -1.32
C ALA A 170 -14.95 -0.43 -1.17
N PHE A 171 -15.12 -1.14 -2.29
CA PHE A 171 -15.13 -2.61 -2.34
C PHE A 171 -13.83 -3.21 -2.87
N ASN A 172 -13.05 -2.47 -3.69
CA ASN A 172 -11.68 -2.89 -3.97
C ASN A 172 -10.78 -2.47 -2.82
N ARG A 173 -10.10 -3.44 -2.24
CA ARG A 173 -9.30 -3.28 -1.02
C ARG A 173 -8.13 -4.24 -1.08
N TRP A 174 -7.02 -3.83 -0.52
CA TRP A 174 -5.82 -4.65 -0.41
C TRP A 174 -5.09 -4.36 0.89
N ALA A 175 -4.24 -5.28 1.31
CA ALA A 175 -3.33 -5.09 2.43
C ALA A 175 -1.96 -5.69 2.09
N TRP A 176 -0.90 -5.18 2.71
CA TRP A 176 0.46 -5.71 2.56
C TRP A 176 0.88 -6.43 3.84
N LEU A 177 1.23 -7.70 3.72
CA LEU A 177 1.53 -8.61 4.81
C LEU A 177 3.03 -8.64 5.16
N ASP A 178 3.84 -7.78 4.55
CA ASP A 178 5.27 -7.71 4.79
C ASP A 178 5.57 -7.18 6.20
N VAL A 179 6.49 -7.85 6.91
CA VAL A 179 6.89 -7.53 8.29
C VAL A 179 8.40 -7.45 8.45
N ASP A 180 8.86 -6.67 9.42
CA ASP A 180 10.28 -6.50 9.71
C ASP A 180 10.82 -7.58 10.65
N THR A 181 11.15 -8.74 10.09
CA THR A 181 11.78 -9.84 10.83
C THR A 181 13.26 -9.58 11.15
N THR A 182 13.91 -8.65 10.44
CA THR A 182 15.34 -8.33 10.62
C THR A 182 15.56 -7.39 11.79
N GLY A 183 14.64 -6.45 12.01
CA GLY A 183 14.65 -5.55 13.16
C GLY A 183 14.30 -6.20 14.51
N GLY A 184 13.92 -7.49 14.49
CA GLY A 184 13.50 -8.24 15.67
C GLY A 184 12.10 -7.85 16.16
N VAL A 185 11.80 -8.21 17.41
CA VAL A 185 10.48 -7.97 18.03
C VAL A 185 10.25 -6.48 18.21
N ARG A 186 9.13 -5.99 17.68
CA ARG A 186 8.71 -4.59 17.76
C ARG A 186 7.73 -4.33 18.90
N TYR A 187 6.96 -5.33 19.27
CA TYR A 187 6.01 -5.26 20.38
C TYR A 187 5.96 -6.58 21.14
N THR A 188 5.74 -6.52 22.45
CA THR A 188 5.53 -7.70 23.29
C THR A 188 4.17 -7.61 23.95
N GLY A 189 3.33 -8.61 23.68
CA GLY A 189 1.99 -8.76 24.24
C GLY A 189 1.98 -8.92 25.75
N GLY A 190 0.79 -8.77 26.33
CA GLY A 190 0.59 -8.80 27.78
C GLY A 190 0.99 -10.11 28.46
N SER A 191 1.06 -11.23 27.73
CA SER A 191 1.51 -12.53 28.24
C SER A 191 2.88 -12.97 27.71
N GLY A 192 3.62 -12.05 27.06
CA GLY A 192 4.98 -12.28 26.59
C GLY A 192 5.10 -12.67 25.12
N GLU A 193 3.98 -12.71 24.39
CA GLU A 193 3.91 -12.97 22.95
C GLU A 193 4.68 -11.90 22.17
N GLN A 194 5.38 -12.29 21.12
CA GLN A 194 6.27 -11.42 20.38
C GLN A 194 5.70 -11.04 19.02
N TYR A 195 5.76 -9.76 18.68
CA TYR A 195 5.20 -9.23 17.45
C TYR A 195 6.22 -8.45 16.63
N TYR A 196 6.25 -8.71 15.33
CA TYR A 196 6.94 -7.88 14.35
C TYR A 196 6.10 -6.66 13.97
N GLY A 197 6.74 -5.61 13.46
CA GLY A 197 6.04 -4.47 12.87
C GLY A 197 5.92 -4.62 11.35
N SER A 198 4.94 -3.96 10.76
CA SER A 198 4.74 -3.89 9.31
C SER A 198 5.93 -3.28 8.56
N ARG A 199 6.19 -3.72 7.33
CA ARG A 199 7.37 -3.26 6.58
C ARG A 199 7.03 -2.96 5.13
N ALA A 200 7.63 -1.91 4.60
CA ALA A 200 7.81 -1.71 3.17
C ALA A 200 9.22 -2.17 2.76
N HIS A 201 9.28 -2.94 1.68
CA HIS A 201 10.55 -3.33 1.07
C HIS A 201 11.13 -2.31 0.10
N THR A 202 10.38 -1.23 -0.17
CA THR A 202 10.82 -0.11 -1.01
C THR A 202 12.17 0.43 -0.52
N PRO A 203 13.21 0.47 -1.38
CA PRO A 203 14.46 1.15 -1.06
C PRO A 203 14.23 2.59 -0.64
N LEU A 204 14.79 2.99 0.50
CA LEU A 204 14.68 4.36 1.01
C LEU A 204 15.62 5.33 0.32
N ALA A 205 16.59 4.80 -0.44
CA ALA A 205 17.45 5.55 -1.33
C ALA A 205 17.39 4.93 -2.72
N MET A 206 17.17 5.76 -3.73
CA MET A 206 17.16 5.37 -5.13
C MET A 206 18.02 6.33 -5.94
N HIS A 207 18.44 5.91 -7.13
CA HIS A 207 19.17 6.75 -8.07
C HIS A 207 18.26 7.15 -9.21
N THR A 208 18.38 8.41 -9.64
CA THR A 208 17.51 9.00 -10.66
C THR A 208 17.34 8.09 -11.87
N GLY A 209 16.10 7.87 -12.33
CA GLY A 209 15.82 7.11 -13.55
C GLY A 209 16.16 5.62 -13.54
N ARG A 210 16.63 5.06 -12.43
CA ARG A 210 16.92 3.63 -12.32
C ARG A 210 15.65 2.85 -11.99
N GLY A 211 15.55 1.64 -12.57
CA GLY A 211 14.53 0.66 -12.24
C GLY A 211 14.92 -0.17 -11.00
N TYR A 212 13.95 -0.41 -10.14
CA TYR A 212 14.06 -1.24 -8.95
C TYR A 212 12.98 -2.31 -8.96
N VAL A 213 13.30 -3.45 -8.36
CA VAL A 213 12.34 -4.52 -8.06
C VAL A 213 12.12 -4.54 -6.56
N VAL A 214 10.86 -4.44 -6.14
CA VAL A 214 10.42 -4.40 -4.75
C VAL A 214 9.58 -5.64 -4.48
N PRO A 215 10.02 -6.55 -3.58
CA PRO A 215 9.20 -7.68 -3.19
C PRO A 215 7.99 -7.19 -2.39
N PHE A 216 6.85 -7.79 -2.66
CA PHE A 216 5.59 -7.52 -1.98
C PHE A 216 4.94 -8.84 -1.58
N TYR A 217 4.36 -8.89 -0.39
CA TYR A 217 3.41 -9.91 -0.01
C TYR A 217 2.08 -9.23 0.25
N ILE A 218 1.09 -9.40 -0.64
CA ILE A 218 -0.18 -8.68 -0.58
C ILE A 218 -1.35 -9.64 -0.43
N GLN A 219 -2.41 -9.17 0.21
CA GLN A 219 -3.66 -9.89 0.38
C GLN A 219 -4.81 -9.19 -0.32
N ASN A 220 -5.65 -9.98 -0.98
CA ASN A 220 -6.94 -9.54 -1.45
C ASN A 220 -7.95 -9.43 -0.29
N THR A 221 -8.13 -8.22 0.22
CA THR A 221 -9.16 -7.91 1.22
C THR A 221 -10.42 -7.30 0.59
N SER A 222 -10.50 -7.30 -0.75
CA SER A 222 -11.69 -6.87 -1.48
C SER A 222 -12.88 -7.75 -1.15
N ALA A 223 -14.04 -7.25 -1.52
CA ALA A 223 -15.26 -8.05 -1.49
C ALA A 223 -15.31 -9.14 -2.57
N TYR A 224 -14.41 -9.16 -3.55
CA TYR A 224 -14.42 -10.04 -4.73
C TYR A 224 -13.01 -10.44 -5.15
N SER A 225 -12.90 -11.48 -5.99
CA SER A 225 -11.63 -11.93 -6.53
C SER A 225 -11.01 -10.88 -7.46
N TRP A 226 -9.69 -10.72 -7.38
CA TRP A 226 -8.93 -10.00 -8.39
C TRP A 226 -8.65 -10.93 -9.57
N ASN A 227 -8.75 -10.42 -10.79
CA ASN A 227 -8.46 -11.14 -12.01
C ASN A 227 -7.21 -10.57 -12.65
N ASN A 228 -6.32 -11.45 -13.15
CA ASN A 228 -5.12 -11.01 -13.86
C ASN A 228 -5.36 -10.82 -15.37
N THR A 229 -6.55 -11.18 -15.85
CA THR A 229 -6.94 -11.12 -17.27
C THR A 229 -8.37 -10.58 -17.41
N GLY A 230 -8.81 -10.31 -18.64
CA GLY A 230 -10.14 -9.76 -18.93
C GLY A 230 -10.10 -8.27 -19.22
N ALA A 231 -11.26 -7.61 -19.15
CA ALA A 231 -11.41 -6.19 -19.49
C ALA A 231 -10.93 -5.22 -18.40
N TYR A 232 -10.80 -5.71 -17.16
CA TYR A 232 -10.41 -4.92 -15.98
C TYR A 232 -9.48 -5.73 -15.08
N PRO A 233 -8.29 -6.13 -15.59
CA PRO A 233 -7.35 -6.88 -14.78
C PRO A 233 -6.77 -6.03 -13.64
N GLU A 234 -6.69 -6.61 -12.45
CA GLU A 234 -6.03 -5.96 -11.32
C GLU A 234 -4.50 -6.02 -11.45
N ARG A 235 -3.84 -4.92 -11.06
CA ARG A 235 -2.38 -4.75 -11.11
C ARG A 235 -1.92 -4.00 -9.87
N LEU A 236 -0.70 -4.29 -9.42
CA LEU A 236 0.01 -3.41 -8.49
C LEU A 236 0.81 -2.37 -9.28
N SER A 237 0.75 -1.12 -8.85
CA SER A 237 1.43 0.00 -9.49
C SER A 237 1.74 1.08 -8.46
N TYR A 238 2.16 2.27 -8.90
CA TYR A 238 2.59 3.31 -7.99
C TYR A 238 2.40 4.72 -8.54
N HIS A 239 2.46 5.67 -7.61
CA HIS A 239 2.50 7.11 -7.86
C HIS A 239 3.73 7.73 -7.20
N TRP A 240 4.33 8.72 -7.85
CA TRP A 240 5.38 9.54 -7.24
C TRP A 240 4.85 10.94 -6.96
N TYR A 241 5.16 11.45 -5.76
CA TYR A 241 4.93 12.82 -5.35
C TYR A 241 6.25 13.44 -4.89
N ASP A 242 6.46 14.72 -5.18
CA ASP A 242 7.63 15.44 -4.65
C ASP A 242 7.45 15.82 -3.17
N SER A 243 8.47 16.46 -2.59
CA SER A 243 8.45 16.90 -1.18
C SER A 243 7.38 17.95 -0.85
N GLN A 244 6.75 18.55 -1.86
CA GLN A 244 5.68 19.53 -1.74
C GLN A 244 4.31 18.89 -2.02
N ASP A 245 4.25 17.55 -2.13
CA ASP A 245 3.06 16.77 -2.46
C ASP A 245 2.50 17.07 -3.86
N ASN A 246 3.33 17.59 -4.78
CA ASN A 246 2.96 17.68 -6.18
C ASN A 246 3.13 16.33 -6.85
N LEU A 247 2.16 15.97 -7.69
CA LEU A 247 2.19 14.75 -8.49
C LEU A 247 3.32 14.80 -9.54
N VAL A 248 4.21 13.82 -9.49
CA VAL A 248 5.35 13.64 -10.42
C VAL A 248 5.06 12.53 -11.41
N THR A 249 4.49 11.42 -10.95
CA THR A 249 4.08 10.30 -11.81
C THR A 249 2.78 9.74 -11.29
N TRP A 250 1.75 9.73 -12.12
CA TRP A 250 0.47 9.13 -11.78
C TRP A 250 0.37 7.67 -12.23
N ASN A 251 0.82 7.34 -13.43
CA ASN A 251 0.74 5.96 -13.92
C ASN A 251 2.12 5.33 -13.91
N GLY A 252 2.50 4.76 -12.77
CA GLY A 252 3.71 3.96 -12.64
C GLY A 252 3.63 2.65 -13.44
N LEU A 253 4.75 1.92 -13.49
CA LEU A 253 4.78 0.60 -14.12
C LEU A 253 3.72 -0.34 -13.52
N ARG A 254 3.12 -1.17 -14.37
CA ARG A 254 2.18 -2.21 -13.93
C ARG A 254 2.95 -3.49 -13.57
N THR A 255 2.58 -4.08 -12.45
CA THR A 255 3.02 -5.40 -12.03
C THR A 255 1.82 -6.35 -12.09
N GLU A 256 1.96 -7.41 -12.88
CA GLU A 256 0.93 -8.46 -13.00
C GLU A 256 0.86 -9.32 -11.74
N LEU A 257 -0.31 -9.91 -11.47
CA LEU A 257 -0.53 -10.72 -10.26
C LEU A 257 0.22 -12.06 -10.30
N GLY A 258 0.72 -12.47 -11.47
CA GLY A 258 1.45 -13.73 -11.67
C GLY A 258 0.59 -15.00 -11.61
N ILE A 259 -0.67 -14.89 -11.19
CA ILE A 259 -1.68 -15.96 -11.20
C ILE A 259 -2.97 -15.46 -11.84
N ASN A 260 -3.84 -16.35 -12.33
CA ASN A 260 -5.03 -15.95 -13.09
C ASN A 260 -6.08 -15.21 -12.26
N GLU A 261 -6.30 -15.64 -11.02
CA GLU A 261 -7.32 -15.10 -10.12
C GLU A 261 -6.76 -15.17 -8.68
N VAL A 262 -6.93 -14.09 -7.93
CA VAL A 262 -6.65 -14.02 -6.49
C VAL A 262 -7.98 -13.95 -5.76
N TYR A 263 -8.40 -15.05 -5.14
CA TYR A 263 -9.65 -15.14 -4.40
C TYR A 263 -9.68 -14.18 -3.20
N LEU A 264 -10.87 -13.97 -2.63
CA LEU A 264 -11.01 -13.20 -1.39
C LEU A 264 -10.13 -13.83 -0.31
N THR A 265 -9.47 -13.00 0.49
CA THR A 265 -8.50 -13.36 1.54
C THR A 265 -7.25 -14.10 1.10
N GLN A 266 -7.15 -14.46 -0.19
CA GLN A 266 -5.94 -15.05 -0.74
C GLN A 266 -4.84 -13.98 -0.79
N ASP A 267 -3.64 -14.41 -0.44
CA ASP A 267 -2.42 -13.65 -0.54
C ASP A 267 -1.52 -14.16 -1.67
N ILE A 268 -0.68 -13.26 -2.18
CA ILE A 268 0.27 -13.51 -3.25
C ILE A 268 1.57 -12.75 -3.03
N ALA A 269 2.68 -13.35 -3.45
CA ALA A 269 3.98 -12.69 -3.50
C ALA A 269 4.21 -12.08 -4.90
N LEU A 270 4.65 -10.83 -4.96
CA LEU A 270 4.91 -10.07 -6.17
C LEU A 270 6.34 -9.52 -6.18
N GLN A 271 6.86 -9.31 -7.39
CA GLN A 271 8.11 -8.60 -7.65
C GLN A 271 7.77 -7.31 -8.38
N ALA A 272 7.36 -6.30 -7.61
CA ALA A 272 6.85 -5.04 -8.13
C ALA A 272 7.97 -4.22 -8.76
N ARG A 273 7.70 -3.59 -9.90
CA ARG A 273 8.69 -2.78 -10.62
C ARG A 273 8.41 -1.31 -10.39
N VAL A 274 9.45 -0.53 -10.10
CA VAL A 274 9.39 0.93 -9.98
C VAL A 274 10.57 1.58 -10.67
N VAL A 275 10.34 2.69 -11.36
CA VAL A 275 11.40 3.57 -11.86
C VAL A 275 11.44 4.81 -10.99
N ALA A 276 12.62 5.13 -10.48
CA ALA A 276 12.81 6.33 -9.68
C ALA A 276 12.60 7.60 -10.52
N PRO A 277 12.09 8.70 -9.93
CA PRO A 277 12.04 10.00 -10.57
C PRO A 277 13.41 10.40 -11.09
N PHE A 278 13.42 11.21 -12.13
CA PHE A 278 14.67 11.52 -12.80
C PHE A 278 15.35 12.80 -12.30
N GLN A 279 14.71 13.53 -11.39
CA GLN A 279 15.33 14.64 -10.67
C GLN A 279 15.71 14.17 -9.26
N PRO A 280 16.87 14.58 -8.73
CA PRO A 280 17.23 14.26 -7.36
C PRO A 280 16.35 15.06 -6.38
N GLY A 281 16.05 14.46 -5.23
CA GLY A 281 15.20 15.07 -4.20
C GLY A 281 14.54 14.03 -3.31
N SER A 282 13.80 14.51 -2.31
CA SER A 282 12.94 13.66 -1.49
C SER A 282 11.58 13.51 -2.15
N TYR A 283 11.13 12.27 -2.30
CA TYR A 283 9.85 11.94 -2.91
C TYR A 283 9.04 11.02 -2.00
N THR A 284 7.72 11.03 -2.17
CA THR A 284 6.83 10.01 -1.62
C THR A 284 6.41 9.06 -2.73
N LEU A 285 6.80 7.79 -2.62
CA LEU A 285 6.29 6.70 -3.43
C LEU A 285 5.01 6.18 -2.77
N LYS A 286 3.91 6.15 -3.51
CA LYS A 286 2.65 5.55 -3.06
C LYS A 286 2.35 4.34 -3.91
N TRP A 287 2.51 3.14 -3.37
CA TRP A 287 2.05 1.92 -4.04
C TRP A 287 0.54 1.83 -3.94
N ASP A 288 -0.12 1.52 -5.05
CA ASP A 288 -1.56 1.36 -5.12
C ASP A 288 -1.94 0.21 -6.06
N MET A 289 -3.08 -0.40 -5.76
CA MET A 289 -3.73 -1.34 -6.65
C MET A 289 -4.61 -0.58 -7.66
N VAL A 290 -4.66 -1.09 -8.88
CA VAL A 290 -5.52 -0.56 -9.94
C VAL A 290 -6.31 -1.69 -10.56
N SER A 291 -7.54 -1.43 -10.94
CA SER A 291 -8.26 -2.23 -11.93
C SER A 291 -8.03 -1.56 -13.28
N ALA A 292 -7.12 -2.15 -14.08
CA ALA A 292 -6.58 -1.53 -15.28
C ALA A 292 -7.49 -1.81 -16.47
N GLY A 293 -8.41 -0.89 -16.76
CA GLY A 293 -9.37 -1.03 -17.85
C GLY A 293 -8.85 -0.48 -19.18
N ASP A 294 -9.37 -1.01 -20.29
CA ASP A 294 -9.01 -0.54 -21.64
C ASP A 294 -9.42 0.93 -21.90
N GLU A 295 -10.51 1.40 -21.26
CA GLU A 295 -11.02 2.78 -21.41
C GLU A 295 -10.64 3.70 -20.25
N ALA A 296 -10.54 3.15 -19.03
CA ALA A 296 -10.19 3.91 -17.83
C ALA A 296 -9.63 3.00 -16.73
N ASP A 297 -8.61 3.52 -16.04
CA ASP A 297 -8.06 2.90 -14.84
C ASP A 297 -8.87 3.30 -13.60
N LEU A 298 -9.23 2.31 -12.79
CA LEU A 298 -9.82 2.54 -11.46
C LEU A 298 -8.79 2.23 -10.37
N TRP A 299 -8.17 3.28 -9.85
CA TRP A 299 -7.25 3.21 -8.72
C TRP A 299 -7.99 2.94 -7.42
N PHE A 300 -7.47 2.03 -6.59
CA PHE A 300 -8.16 1.64 -5.38
C PHE A 300 -8.24 2.82 -4.41
N SER A 301 -7.21 3.69 -4.41
CA SER A 301 -7.17 4.95 -3.67
C SER A 301 -8.17 6.02 -4.13
N MET A 302 -8.65 5.96 -5.37
CA MET A 302 -9.60 6.94 -5.94
C MET A 302 -11.07 6.55 -5.77
N GLN A 303 -11.36 5.36 -5.26
CA GLN A 303 -12.73 4.94 -5.02
C GLN A 303 -13.42 5.79 -3.94
N TYR A 304 -14.74 5.64 -3.80
CA TYR A 304 -15.50 6.29 -2.74
C TYR A 304 -14.93 5.99 -1.34
N GLY A 305 -14.51 7.04 -0.64
CA GLY A 305 -13.85 6.95 0.67
C GLY A 305 -12.35 6.58 0.64
N GLY A 306 -11.78 6.31 -0.55
CA GLY A 306 -10.37 6.03 -0.84
C GLY A 306 -9.75 4.86 -0.07
N TRP A 307 -9.17 3.87 -0.76
CA TRP A 307 -8.39 2.83 -0.07
C TRP A 307 -6.94 3.27 0.15
N ASN A 308 -6.32 2.78 1.23
CA ASN A 308 -4.97 3.18 1.57
C ASN A 308 -3.93 2.66 0.58
N THR A 309 -2.97 3.52 0.26
CA THR A 309 -1.72 3.21 -0.43
C THR A 309 -0.63 2.85 0.58
N GLN A 310 0.39 2.12 0.12
CA GLN A 310 1.62 1.98 0.91
C GLN A 310 2.52 3.16 0.57
N ASP A 311 2.66 4.09 1.52
CA ASP A 311 3.41 5.34 1.33
C ASP A 311 4.82 5.20 1.91
N ILE A 312 5.83 5.53 1.11
CA ILE A 312 7.24 5.49 1.50
C ILE A 312 7.94 6.77 1.04
N THR A 313 8.61 7.45 1.97
CA THR A 313 9.56 8.51 1.62
C THR A 313 10.85 7.91 1.10
N VAL A 314 11.25 8.30 -0.10
CA VAL A 314 12.46 7.85 -0.79
C VAL A 314 13.33 9.05 -1.11
N ASP A 315 14.61 8.97 -0.72
CA ASP A 315 15.65 9.89 -1.15
C ASP A 315 16.16 9.48 -2.53
N VAL A 316 15.88 10.31 -3.54
CA VAL A 316 16.33 10.09 -4.91
C VAL A 316 17.60 10.89 -5.15
N GLN A 317 18.70 10.17 -5.36
CA GLN A 317 20.03 10.72 -5.53
C GLN A 317 20.39 10.76 -7.01
N SER A 318 21.22 11.74 -7.41
CA SER A 318 21.71 11.79 -8.78
C SER A 318 22.46 10.50 -9.14
N SER A 319 22.09 9.89 -10.26
CA SER A 319 22.93 8.89 -10.92
C SER A 319 24.07 9.62 -11.66
N THR A 320 25.31 9.18 -11.46
CA THR A 320 26.47 9.76 -12.17
C THR A 320 26.48 9.41 -13.66
N ASP A 321 25.76 8.36 -14.04
CA ASP A 321 25.84 7.75 -15.38
C ASP A 321 24.53 7.95 -16.17
N ILE A 322 23.76 8.99 -15.83
CA ILE A 322 22.51 9.33 -16.51
C ILE A 322 22.58 10.74 -17.09
N THR A 323 22.26 10.85 -18.38
CA THR A 323 22.13 12.15 -19.07
C THR A 323 20.66 12.46 -19.33
N TYR A 324 20.21 13.63 -18.87
CA TYR A 324 18.90 14.16 -19.17
C TYR A 324 18.88 14.93 -20.49
N LEU A 325 17.91 14.62 -21.36
CA LEU A 325 17.65 15.32 -22.60
C LEU A 325 16.24 15.94 -22.50
N PRO A 326 16.14 17.24 -22.18
CA PRO A 326 14.85 17.86 -21.83
C PRO A 326 13.86 17.93 -22.99
N TYR A 327 14.34 17.86 -24.23
CA TYR A 327 13.50 17.93 -25.41
C TYR A 327 14.06 17.09 -26.55
N VAL A 328 13.30 16.07 -26.94
CA VAL A 328 13.53 15.22 -28.12
C VAL A 328 12.22 15.01 -28.86
N LEU A 329 12.29 15.04 -30.18
CA LEU A 329 11.13 15.03 -31.08
C LEU A 329 11.43 14.21 -32.32
N ASN A 330 10.47 13.41 -32.78
CA ASN A 330 10.48 12.86 -34.13
C ASN A 330 9.11 13.09 -34.80
N ARG A 331 8.97 14.15 -35.60
CA ARG A 331 7.74 14.50 -36.33
C ARG A 331 8.08 15.04 -37.71
N THR A 332 7.09 15.17 -38.58
CA THR A 332 7.28 15.68 -39.95
C THR A 332 8.04 17.02 -39.94
N GLY A 333 9.22 17.04 -40.57
CA GLY A 333 10.08 18.22 -40.67
C GLY A 333 11.09 18.41 -39.53
N TRP A 334 11.10 17.54 -38.50
CA TRP A 334 12.09 17.57 -37.43
C TRP A 334 12.29 16.21 -36.77
N THR A 335 13.52 15.70 -36.81
CA THR A 335 13.91 14.44 -36.15
C THR A 335 15.15 14.67 -35.30
N SER A 336 15.01 14.47 -34.00
CA SER A 336 16.11 14.52 -33.03
C SER A 336 16.84 13.18 -33.07
N VAL A 337 18.16 13.25 -33.20
CA VAL A 337 19.09 12.12 -33.16
C VAL A 337 19.85 12.24 -31.86
N VAL A 338 19.70 11.24 -30.99
CA VAL A 338 20.49 11.09 -29.77
C VAL A 338 21.72 10.26 -30.13
N SER A 339 22.88 10.88 -30.08
CA SER A 339 24.17 10.23 -30.34
C SER A 339 24.82 9.87 -29.00
N ILE A 340 25.15 8.60 -28.82
CA ILE A 340 25.78 8.06 -27.61
C ILE A 340 27.13 7.49 -28.00
N GLN A 341 28.20 8.10 -27.50
CA GLN A 341 29.57 7.69 -27.72
C GLN A 341 30.13 7.02 -26.48
N ASN A 342 30.57 5.78 -26.62
CA ASN A 342 31.35 5.09 -25.60
C ASN A 342 32.74 5.74 -25.49
N GLN A 343 33.15 6.14 -24.29
CA GLN A 343 34.49 6.71 -24.04
C GLN A 343 35.49 5.65 -23.54
N GLN A 344 35.07 4.40 -23.44
CA GLN A 344 35.81 3.30 -22.83
C GLN A 344 36.38 2.31 -23.86
N GLY A 345 37.44 1.61 -23.47
CA GLY A 345 38.10 0.56 -24.25
C GLY A 345 37.42 -0.82 -24.22
N TYR A 346 36.23 -0.92 -23.64
CA TYR A 346 35.41 -2.13 -23.56
C TYR A 346 33.95 -1.82 -23.94
N PHE A 347 33.12 -2.85 -24.13
CA PHE A 347 31.71 -2.66 -24.48
C PHE A 347 30.92 -2.02 -23.34
N VAL A 348 30.06 -1.05 -23.68
CA VAL A 348 29.16 -0.39 -22.71
C VAL A 348 27.70 -0.63 -23.13
N SER A 349 26.87 -0.99 -22.16
CA SER A 349 25.41 -0.99 -22.34
C SER A 349 24.84 0.40 -22.08
N ALA A 350 23.94 0.86 -22.93
CA ALA A 350 23.21 2.11 -22.76
C ALA A 350 21.71 1.90 -23.00
N ASP A 351 20.89 2.37 -22.08
CA ASP A 351 19.44 2.37 -22.16
C ASP A 351 18.95 3.79 -22.43
N VAL A 352 18.06 3.93 -23.42
CA VAL A 352 17.43 5.20 -23.77
C VAL A 352 15.93 5.09 -23.52
N THR A 353 15.45 5.86 -22.56
CA THR A 353 14.04 5.88 -22.15
C THR A 353 13.41 7.20 -22.58
N TYR A 354 12.37 7.12 -23.40
CA TYR A 354 11.58 8.26 -23.87
C TYR A 354 10.37 8.47 -22.97
N ILE A 355 10.20 9.70 -22.49
CA ILE A 355 9.10 10.09 -21.62
C ILE A 355 8.25 11.14 -22.33
N THR A 356 6.97 10.85 -22.53
CA THR A 356 6.00 11.76 -23.12
C THR A 356 5.82 13.03 -22.26
N ALA A 357 5.23 14.08 -22.84
CA ALA A 357 4.96 15.33 -22.12
C ALA A 357 4.04 15.17 -20.89
N ASN A 358 3.22 14.11 -20.85
CA ASN A 358 2.37 13.75 -19.72
C ASN A 358 3.03 12.74 -18.75
N GLY A 359 4.34 12.50 -18.88
CA GLY A 359 5.14 11.75 -17.90
C GLY A 359 5.10 10.22 -18.06
N PHE A 360 4.50 9.69 -19.12
CA PHE A 360 4.49 8.26 -19.39
C PHE A 360 5.75 7.85 -20.13
N THR A 361 6.28 6.67 -19.81
CA THR A 361 7.28 6.03 -20.65
C THR A 361 6.63 5.65 -21.98
N ASP A 362 7.14 6.21 -23.07
CA ASP A 362 6.74 5.87 -24.44
C ASP A 362 7.45 4.60 -24.90
N ASP A 363 8.79 4.60 -24.80
CA ASP A 363 9.64 3.50 -25.21
C ASP A 363 10.93 3.47 -24.36
N SER A 364 11.49 2.28 -24.17
CA SER A 364 12.82 2.11 -23.59
C SER A 364 13.62 1.12 -24.41
N LEU A 365 14.77 1.57 -24.93
CA LEU A 365 15.59 0.81 -25.86
C LEU A 365 16.99 0.59 -25.29
N SER A 366 17.46 -0.65 -25.29
CA SER A 366 18.78 -1.04 -24.81
C SER A 366 19.75 -1.27 -25.97
N TYR A 367 20.97 -0.78 -25.83
CA TYR A 367 22.01 -0.86 -26.84
C TYR A 367 23.33 -1.33 -26.25
N SER A 368 24.08 -2.15 -27.01
CA SER A 368 25.48 -2.48 -26.72
C SER A 368 26.37 -1.70 -27.67
N ILE A 369 27.26 -0.89 -27.12
CA ILE A 369 28.14 0.02 -27.85
C ILE A 369 29.56 -0.55 -27.82
N PHE A 370 30.15 -0.76 -29.00
CA PHE A 370 31.54 -1.20 -29.13
C PHE A 370 32.52 -0.26 -28.41
N PRO A 371 33.73 -0.72 -28.03
CA PRO A 371 34.79 0.13 -27.51
C PRO A 371 35.03 1.37 -28.38
N TYR A 372 35.02 2.56 -27.77
CA TYR A 372 35.12 3.87 -28.45
C TYR A 372 34.09 4.12 -29.58
N GLY A 373 33.06 3.28 -29.69
CA GLY A 373 32.04 3.33 -30.73
C GLY A 373 30.97 4.37 -30.46
N ILE A 374 30.18 4.68 -31.50
CA ILE A 374 29.04 5.60 -31.44
C ILE A 374 27.80 4.90 -31.97
N ILE A 375 26.68 5.08 -31.27
CA ILE A 375 25.35 4.76 -31.80
C ILE A 375 24.53 6.03 -31.96
N ASN A 376 23.62 6.01 -32.91
CA ASN A 376 22.64 7.06 -33.14
C ASN A 376 21.25 6.45 -33.01
N VAL A 377 20.43 7.05 -32.16
CA VAL A 377 19.07 6.59 -31.91
C VAL A 377 18.11 7.73 -32.14
N VAL A 378 16.93 7.40 -32.65
CA VAL A 378 15.87 8.38 -32.91
C VAL A 378 14.62 7.95 -32.12
N PRO A 379 13.86 8.89 -31.57
CA PRO A 379 12.57 8.57 -30.97
C PRO A 379 11.60 7.96 -31.98
N ALA A 380 10.54 7.28 -31.52
CA ALA A 380 9.50 6.76 -32.39
C ALA A 380 8.83 7.87 -33.23
N VAL A 381 8.36 7.54 -34.43
CA VAL A 381 7.67 8.50 -35.31
C VAL A 381 6.42 9.03 -34.61
N GLY A 382 6.30 10.34 -34.50
CA GLY A 382 5.22 11.03 -33.77
C GLY A 382 5.63 11.53 -32.38
N PHE A 383 6.74 11.05 -31.82
CA PHE A 383 7.14 11.35 -30.45
C PHE A 383 7.49 12.83 -30.22
N GLY A 384 7.17 13.33 -29.03
CA GLY A 384 7.59 14.63 -28.53
C GLY A 384 7.56 14.64 -27.00
N GLY A 385 8.72 14.84 -26.38
CA GLY A 385 8.86 14.76 -24.94
C GLY A 385 10.32 14.91 -24.51
N SER A 386 10.67 14.21 -23.45
CA SER A 386 12.05 14.15 -22.94
C SER A 386 12.64 12.75 -23.12
N ALA A 387 13.97 12.65 -23.03
CA ALA A 387 14.66 11.37 -23.01
C ALA A 387 15.68 11.34 -21.88
N TRP A 388 15.94 10.13 -21.40
CA TRP A 388 16.97 9.84 -20.43
C TRP A 388 17.87 8.76 -20.99
N VAL A 389 19.18 8.96 -20.88
CA VAL A 389 20.17 7.98 -21.30
C VAL A 389 20.88 7.48 -20.05
N ALA A 390 20.74 6.19 -19.74
CA ALA A 390 21.46 5.52 -18.66
C ALA A 390 22.52 4.59 -19.23
N ALA A 391 23.78 4.73 -18.83
CA ALA A 391 24.86 3.86 -19.28
C ALA A 391 25.48 3.06 -18.13
N GLY A 392 26.09 1.92 -18.46
CA GLY A 392 26.91 1.12 -17.56
C GLY A 392 28.39 1.55 -17.51
N GLY A 393 28.72 2.74 -18.02
CA GLY A 393 30.07 3.28 -18.11
C GLY A 393 30.09 4.72 -18.63
N ASP A 394 31.27 5.30 -18.74
CA ASP A 394 31.46 6.68 -19.22
C ASP A 394 31.08 6.81 -20.70
N VAL A 395 30.07 7.64 -20.97
CA VAL A 395 29.56 7.91 -22.30
C VAL A 395 29.38 9.41 -22.50
N MET A 396 29.62 9.87 -23.72
CA MET A 396 29.25 11.21 -24.16
C MET A 396 27.92 11.14 -24.90
N VAL A 397 26.93 11.91 -24.45
CA VAL A 397 25.61 11.98 -25.07
C VAL A 397 25.40 13.35 -25.70
N THR A 398 24.99 13.39 -26.96
CA THR A 398 24.65 14.62 -27.68
C THR A 398 23.32 14.47 -28.42
N VAL A 399 22.65 15.58 -28.70
CA VAL A 399 21.39 15.61 -29.46
C VAL A 399 21.51 16.55 -30.65
N SER A 400 21.16 16.07 -31.84
CA SER A 400 21.19 16.83 -33.09
C SER A 400 19.89 16.66 -33.90
N PRO A 401 19.35 17.70 -34.54
CA PRO A 401 19.72 19.10 -34.36
C PRO A 401 19.46 19.53 -32.91
N ALA A 402 20.25 20.51 -32.42
CA ALA A 402 20.09 21.01 -31.05
C ALA A 402 18.61 21.31 -30.80
N PRO A 403 18.03 20.88 -29.67
CA PRO A 403 16.61 21.07 -29.42
C PRO A 403 16.28 22.55 -29.62
N LYS A 404 15.19 22.84 -30.32
CA LYS A 404 14.64 24.20 -30.34
C LYS A 404 14.39 24.58 -28.88
N GLN A 405 15.32 25.34 -28.29
CA GLN A 405 15.02 26.13 -27.11
C GLN A 405 13.98 27.13 -27.61
N SER A 406 12.71 26.83 -27.39
CA SER A 406 11.67 27.83 -27.51
C SER A 406 11.92 28.84 -26.41
N TYR A 407 12.79 29.82 -26.69
CA TYR A 407 12.69 31.12 -26.07
C TYR A 407 11.28 31.60 -26.43
N VAL A 408 10.34 31.42 -25.50
CA VAL A 408 9.17 32.29 -25.48
C VAL A 408 9.78 33.68 -25.27
N PRO A 409 9.71 34.60 -26.24
CA PRO A 409 10.12 35.96 -25.96
C PRO A 409 9.23 36.40 -24.81
N LEU A 410 9.82 36.75 -23.68
CA LEU A 410 9.16 37.65 -22.74
C LEU A 410 8.85 38.90 -23.56
N ALA A 411 7.59 39.04 -23.96
CA ALA A 411 7.07 40.30 -24.46
C ALA A 411 7.05 41.26 -23.26
N LEU A 412 8.20 41.84 -22.94
CA LEU A 412 8.25 43.14 -22.27
C LEU A 412 7.91 44.17 -23.35
N GLY A 413 6.61 44.40 -23.52
CA GLY A 413 6.04 45.46 -24.34
C GLY A 413 5.05 46.24 -23.49
N ASN A 414 5.47 47.41 -23.04
CA ASN A 414 4.74 48.38 -22.23
C ASN A 414 3.30 48.61 -22.72
N TYR A 415 2.30 48.45 -21.85
CA TYR A 415 1.27 49.43 -21.48
C TYR A 415 0.48 48.93 -20.25
#